data_AF-A0A534U943-F1
#
_entry.id   AF-A0A534U943-F1
#
_cell.length_a   1.000
_cell.length_b   1.000
_cell.length_c   1.000
_cell.angle_alpha   90.00
_cell.angle_beta   90.00
_cell.angle_gamma   90.00
#
_symmetry.space_group_name_H-M   'P 1'
#
loop_
_entity.id
_entity.type
_entity.pdbx_description
1 polymer ?
#
loop_
_entity_poly.entity_id
_entity_poly.type
_entity_poly.pdbx_seq_one_letter_code
_entity_poly.pdbx_strand_id
1 'polypeptide(L)'
;MALAVVIDATDGMLARAARVKELIPWFDGELLDEIVDYFNYVIVPSLFLVRANVLPPQDSLWLAALPLLASAYGFCQREAKTADNFFLGFPSYWNIVVFYLYVLKTPLWVNAFLIIALAILVFVPIKYVYPSRSPRFRSQINVLGALWGGAVLYLIYQLPNPSRVLLFASLLFPAYYTALSLWLEYHRAMSSAKG
;
A
#
# COMPACT_ATOMS: atom_id res chain seq x y z
N MET A 1 -3.70 -7.47 -10.30
CA MET A 1 -2.98 -6.79 -9.19
C MET A 1 -1.56 -6.41 -9.61
N ALA A 2 -0.63 -7.36 -9.80
CA ALA A 2 0.77 -7.01 -10.13
C ALA A 2 0.94 -6.17 -11.41
N LEU A 3 0.28 -6.52 -12.50
CA LEU A 3 0.30 -5.73 -13.74
C LEU A 3 -0.27 -4.32 -13.55
N ALA A 4 -1.31 -4.18 -12.72
CA ALA A 4 -1.92 -2.88 -12.44
C ALA A 4 -0.95 -1.94 -11.72
N VAL A 5 -0.17 -2.46 -10.76
CA VAL A 5 0.89 -1.71 -10.07
C VAL A 5 1.99 -1.27 -11.05
N VAL A 6 2.33 -2.09 -12.04
CA VAL A 6 3.31 -1.71 -13.07
C VAL A 6 2.76 -0.57 -13.94
N ILE A 7 1.48 -0.61 -14.32
CA ILE A 7 0.84 0.44 -15.12
C ILE A 7 0.80 1.74 -14.32
N ASP A 8 0.31 1.70 -13.08
CA ASP A 8 0.24 2.82 -12.12
C ASP A 8 1.63 3.46 -11.87
N ALA A 9 2.68 2.66 -11.74
CA ALA A 9 4.03 3.19 -11.61
C ALA A 9 4.53 3.97 -12.86
N THR A 10 3.91 3.75 -14.03
CA THR A 10 4.33 4.35 -15.30
C THR A 10 3.43 5.46 -15.82
N ASP A 11 2.14 5.46 -15.49
CA ASP A 11 1.16 6.39 -16.08
C ASP A 11 1.45 7.86 -15.76
N GLY A 12 1.88 8.18 -14.54
CA GLY A 12 2.22 9.54 -14.14
C GLY A 12 3.47 10.06 -14.85
N MET A 13 4.41 9.18 -15.20
CA MET A 13 5.57 9.56 -16.02
C MET A 13 5.13 9.86 -17.45
N LEU A 14 4.31 8.99 -18.04
CA LEU A 14 3.80 9.15 -19.40
C LEU A 14 2.89 10.38 -19.52
N ALA A 15 2.02 10.63 -18.55
CA ALA A 15 1.13 11.78 -18.51
C ALA A 15 1.90 13.11 -18.42
N ARG A 16 3.00 13.16 -17.67
CA ARG A 16 3.91 14.32 -17.63
C ARG A 16 4.64 14.50 -18.96
N ALA A 17 5.15 13.42 -19.55
CA ALA A 17 5.81 13.49 -20.85
C ALA A 17 4.88 13.98 -21.97
N ALA A 18 3.61 13.57 -21.91
CA ALA A 18 2.57 13.99 -22.86
C ALA A 18 1.92 15.35 -22.53
N ARG A 19 2.29 16.00 -21.41
CA ARG A 19 1.70 17.28 -20.96
C ARG A 19 0.16 17.25 -20.90
N VAL A 20 -0.41 16.13 -20.43
CA VAL A 20 -1.88 15.92 -20.42
C VAL A 20 -2.63 17.05 -19.71
N LYS A 21 -2.09 17.56 -18.59
CA LYS A 21 -2.68 18.69 -17.85
C LYS A 21 -2.77 19.99 -18.67
N GLU A 22 -1.85 20.20 -19.62
CA GLU A 22 -1.87 21.36 -20.51
C GLU A 22 -2.81 21.13 -21.69
N LEU A 23 -2.87 19.90 -22.21
CA LEU A 23 -3.67 19.55 -23.39
C LEU A 23 -5.16 19.38 -23.08
N ILE A 24 -5.51 18.90 -21.88
CA ILE A 24 -6.87 18.59 -21.46
C ILE A 24 -7.15 19.19 -20.07
N PRO A 25 -7.15 20.53 -19.92
CA PRO A 25 -7.26 21.19 -18.61
C PRO A 25 -8.64 21.07 -17.96
N TRP A 26 -9.66 20.66 -18.70
CA TRP A 26 -11.04 20.46 -18.20
C TRP A 26 -11.27 19.07 -17.60
N PHE A 27 -10.31 18.15 -17.73
CA PHE A 27 -10.43 16.78 -17.23
C PHE A 27 -9.64 16.60 -15.93
N ASP A 28 -10.30 16.11 -14.88
CA ASP A 28 -9.67 15.85 -13.59
C ASP A 28 -8.99 14.47 -13.60
N GLY A 29 -7.74 14.45 -14.07
CA GLY A 29 -6.93 13.24 -14.07
C GLY A 29 -6.55 12.76 -12.67
N GLU A 30 -6.49 13.64 -11.67
CA GLU A 30 -6.16 13.25 -10.29
C GLU A 30 -7.34 12.50 -9.65
N LEU A 31 -8.57 12.96 -9.89
CA LEU A 31 -9.76 12.23 -9.45
C LEU A 31 -9.88 10.85 -10.12
N LEU A 32 -9.61 10.76 -11.42
CA LEU A 32 -9.63 9.47 -12.13
C LEU A 32 -8.61 8.49 -11.52
N ASP A 33 -7.39 8.97 -11.27
CA ASP A 33 -6.31 8.23 -10.64
C ASP A 33 -6.73 7.67 -9.28
N GLU A 34 -7.30 8.52 -8.41
CA GLU A 34 -7.80 8.11 -7.09
C GLU A 34 -8.90 7.03 -7.16
N ILE A 35 -9.79 7.09 -8.17
CA ILE A 35 -10.80 6.04 -8.39
C ILE A 35 -10.13 4.72 -8.80
N VAL A 36 -9.22 4.77 -9.78
CA VAL A 36 -8.52 3.58 -10.29
C VAL A 36 -7.67 2.94 -9.18
N ASP A 37 -7.02 3.76 -8.36
CA ASP A 37 -6.28 3.34 -7.18
C ASP A 37 -7.16 2.63 -6.18
N TYR A 38 -8.32 3.20 -5.85
CA TYR A 38 -9.26 2.55 -4.93
C TYR A 38 -9.69 1.16 -5.46
N PHE A 39 -9.92 1.03 -6.76
CA PHE A 39 -10.21 -0.27 -7.37
C PHE A 39 -9.04 -1.25 -7.21
N ASN A 40 -7.82 -0.83 -7.57
CA ASN A 40 -6.65 -1.70 -7.62
C ASN A 40 -6.08 -2.07 -6.26
N TYR A 41 -6.05 -1.11 -5.34
CA TYR A 41 -5.44 -1.25 -4.02
C TYR A 41 -6.42 -1.69 -2.94
N VAL A 42 -7.74 -1.56 -3.16
CA VAL A 42 -8.75 -1.88 -2.12
C VAL A 42 -9.75 -2.92 -2.61
N ILE A 43 -10.48 -2.67 -3.70
CA ILE A 43 -11.57 -3.57 -4.16
C ILE A 43 -11.01 -4.92 -4.59
N VAL A 44 -10.02 -4.92 -5.50
CA VAL A 44 -9.46 -6.17 -6.03
C VAL A 44 -8.83 -7.05 -4.93
N PRO A 45 -8.01 -6.51 -4.00
CA PRO A 45 -7.50 -7.30 -2.87
C PRO A 45 -8.60 -7.81 -1.93
N SER A 46 -9.66 -7.03 -1.70
CA SER A 46 -10.79 -7.45 -0.86
C SER A 46 -11.56 -8.62 -1.50
N LEU A 47 -11.77 -8.57 -2.82
CA LEU A 47 -12.33 -9.70 -3.55
C LEU A 47 -11.40 -10.92 -3.51
N PHE A 48 -10.08 -10.70 -3.61
CA PHE A 48 -9.08 -11.75 -3.51
C PHE A 48 -9.12 -12.44 -2.14
N LEU A 49 -9.28 -11.70 -1.04
CA LEU A 49 -9.42 -12.28 0.32
C LEU A 49 -10.52 -13.35 0.37
N VAL A 50 -11.68 -13.04 -0.21
CA VAL A 50 -12.84 -13.94 -0.25
C VAL A 50 -12.58 -15.11 -1.18
N ARG A 51 -12.11 -14.85 -2.41
CA ARG A 51 -11.93 -15.89 -3.45
C ARG A 51 -10.79 -16.86 -3.15
N ALA A 52 -9.73 -16.40 -2.49
CA ALA A 52 -8.59 -17.22 -2.14
C ALA A 52 -8.77 -18.01 -0.84
N ASN A 53 -9.93 -17.89 -0.17
CA ASN A 53 -10.23 -18.54 1.12
C ASN A 53 -9.15 -18.30 2.18
N VAL A 54 -8.60 -17.07 2.21
CA VAL A 54 -7.53 -16.68 3.17
C VAL A 54 -8.10 -16.10 4.47
N LEU A 55 -9.42 -16.13 4.66
CA LEU A 55 -10.11 -15.70 5.87
C LEU A 55 -10.97 -16.83 6.45
N PRO A 56 -11.36 -16.76 7.74
CA PRO A 56 -12.31 -17.70 8.32
C PRO A 56 -13.61 -17.75 7.49
N PRO A 57 -14.13 -18.93 7.09
CA PRO A 57 -15.23 -19.01 6.13
C PRO A 57 -16.51 -18.30 6.58
N GLN A 58 -16.82 -18.33 7.86
CA GLN A 58 -18.03 -17.71 8.44
C GLN A 58 -17.92 -16.17 8.47
N ASP A 59 -16.70 -15.65 8.55
CA ASP A 59 -16.42 -14.23 8.76
C ASP A 59 -15.87 -13.51 7.51
N SER A 60 -15.60 -14.26 6.45
CA SER A 60 -14.88 -13.80 5.26
C SER A 60 -15.48 -12.54 4.63
N LEU A 61 -16.80 -12.45 4.52
CA LEU A 61 -17.46 -11.32 3.86
C LEU A 61 -17.36 -10.02 4.66
N TRP A 62 -17.61 -10.05 5.97
CA TRP A 62 -17.56 -8.83 6.77
C TRP A 62 -16.12 -8.39 7.03
N LEU A 63 -15.19 -9.35 7.17
CA LEU A 63 -13.75 -9.04 7.24
C LEU A 63 -13.24 -8.40 5.95
N ALA A 64 -13.68 -8.87 4.78
CA ALA A 64 -13.33 -8.26 3.49
C ALA A 64 -14.01 -6.89 3.28
N ALA A 65 -15.10 -6.59 3.99
CA ALA A 65 -15.73 -5.28 3.95
C ALA A 65 -14.95 -4.22 4.75
N LEU A 66 -14.14 -4.61 5.74
CA LEU A 66 -13.36 -3.68 6.56
C LEU A 66 -12.34 -2.86 5.73
N PRO A 67 -11.47 -3.47 4.89
CA PRO A 67 -10.60 -2.73 3.99
C PRO A 67 -11.34 -1.73 3.09
N LEU A 68 -12.52 -2.10 2.57
CA LEU A 68 -13.34 -1.25 1.72
C LEU A 68 -13.79 -0.01 2.49
N LEU A 69 -14.45 -0.19 3.63
CA LEU A 69 -14.99 0.92 4.40
C LEU A 69 -13.90 1.83 4.97
N ALA A 70 -12.85 1.24 5.54
CA ALA A 70 -11.72 1.98 6.11
C ALA A 70 -11.00 2.80 5.02
N SER A 71 -10.73 2.19 3.87
CA SER A 71 -10.02 2.90 2.79
C SER A 71 -10.92 3.90 2.07
N ALA A 72 -12.23 3.67 1.97
CA ALA A 72 -13.14 4.68 1.43
C ALA A 72 -13.07 5.97 2.26
N TYR A 73 -13.04 5.84 3.59
CA TYR A 73 -12.77 6.96 4.47
C TYR A 73 -11.38 7.57 4.23
N GLY A 74 -10.33 6.75 4.21
CA GLY A 74 -8.94 7.23 4.03
C GLY A 74 -8.70 7.96 2.70
N PHE A 75 -9.28 7.49 1.60
CA PHE A 75 -9.20 8.13 0.29
C PHE A 75 -9.97 9.46 0.24
N CYS A 76 -11.08 9.57 0.96
CA CYS A 76 -11.85 10.82 1.04
C CYS A 76 -11.25 11.85 2.01
N GLN A 77 -10.22 11.49 2.78
CA GLN A 77 -9.62 12.39 3.75
C GLN A 77 -8.67 13.38 3.06
N ARG A 78 -9.09 14.63 2.95
CA ARG A 78 -8.31 15.72 2.32
C ARG A 78 -6.93 15.93 2.95
N GLU A 79 -6.78 15.60 4.23
CA GLU A 79 -5.52 15.68 4.98
C GLU A 79 -4.64 14.43 4.84
N ALA A 80 -5.11 13.37 4.16
CA ALA A 80 -4.33 12.16 3.96
C ALA A 80 -3.05 12.43 3.18
N LYS A 81 -3.06 13.41 2.27
CA LYS A 81 -1.87 13.97 1.61
C LYS A 81 -1.47 15.25 2.35
N THR A 82 -0.82 15.11 3.50
CA THR A 82 -0.37 16.28 4.28
C THR A 82 0.57 17.17 3.47
N ALA A 83 0.54 18.49 3.71
CA ALA A 83 1.42 19.48 3.04
C ALA A 83 2.93 19.14 3.17
N ASP A 84 3.29 18.34 4.17
CA ASP A 84 4.64 17.85 4.44
C ASP A 84 5.02 16.58 3.63
N ASN A 85 4.16 16.12 2.72
CA ASN A 85 4.33 14.88 1.94
C ASN A 85 4.38 13.59 2.78
N PHE A 86 3.44 13.42 3.70
CA PHE A 86 3.22 12.15 4.42
C PHE A 86 1.79 11.66 4.23
N PHE A 87 1.63 10.32 4.22
CA PHE A 87 0.32 9.69 4.32
C PHE A 87 -0.11 9.66 5.79
N LEU A 88 -1.30 10.17 6.10
CA LEU A 88 -1.89 10.07 7.44
C LEU A 88 -2.71 8.77 7.54
N GLY A 89 -2.32 7.86 8.44
CA GLY A 89 -2.95 6.54 8.56
C GLY A 89 -2.38 5.49 7.62
N PHE A 90 -2.75 4.23 7.85
CA PHE A 90 -2.31 3.11 7.01
C PHE A 90 -2.66 3.38 5.53
N PRO A 91 -1.68 3.37 4.61
CA PRO A 91 -1.85 3.82 3.22
C PRO A 91 -2.60 2.82 2.32
N SER A 92 -3.45 1.96 2.90
CA SER A 92 -4.30 1.01 2.18
C SER A 92 -3.55 0.10 1.18
N TYR A 93 -2.33 -0.32 1.50
CA TYR A 93 -1.56 -1.28 0.69
C TYR A 93 -2.08 -2.72 0.82
N TRP A 94 -3.38 -2.93 0.63
CA TRP A 94 -4.04 -4.23 0.81
C TRP A 94 -3.58 -5.25 -0.23
N ASN A 95 -3.21 -4.82 -1.43
CA ASN A 95 -2.62 -5.68 -2.45
C ASN A 95 -1.35 -6.41 -1.95
N ILE A 96 -0.48 -5.71 -1.21
CA ILE A 96 0.75 -6.27 -0.60
C ILE A 96 0.38 -7.19 0.56
N VAL A 97 -0.52 -6.74 1.43
CA VAL A 97 -0.98 -7.52 2.59
C VAL A 97 -1.54 -8.86 2.13
N VAL A 98 -2.52 -8.83 1.24
CA VAL A 98 -3.21 -10.01 0.73
C VAL A 98 -2.26 -10.95 -0.01
N PHE A 99 -1.29 -10.41 -0.77
CA PHE A 99 -0.23 -11.21 -1.38
C PHE A 99 0.54 -12.01 -0.32
N TYR A 100 1.01 -11.38 0.75
CA TYR A 100 1.77 -12.09 1.79
C TYR A 100 0.92 -13.10 2.57
N LEU A 101 -0.33 -12.76 2.92
CA LEU A 101 -1.25 -13.70 3.60
C LEU A 101 -1.46 -14.97 2.76
N TYR A 102 -1.61 -14.81 1.44
CA TYR A 102 -1.79 -15.92 0.52
C TYR A 102 -0.53 -16.77 0.38
N VAL A 103 0.62 -16.15 0.14
CA VAL A 103 1.86 -16.86 -0.16
C VAL A 103 2.45 -17.53 1.08
N LEU A 104 2.37 -16.89 2.25
CA LEU A 104 2.83 -17.46 3.52
C LEU A 104 1.91 -18.57 4.05
N LYS A 105 0.68 -18.68 3.51
CA LYS A 105 -0.35 -19.61 4.00
C LYS A 105 -0.54 -19.51 5.51
N THR A 106 -0.63 -18.28 6.00
CA THR A 106 -0.79 -17.98 7.42
C THR A 106 -2.12 -18.51 7.97
N PRO A 107 -2.20 -18.83 9.27
CA PRO A 107 -3.45 -19.29 9.88
C PRO A 107 -4.58 -18.26 9.71
N LEU A 108 -5.81 -18.73 9.42
CA LEU A 108 -6.94 -17.87 9.10
C LEU A 108 -7.25 -16.83 10.20
N TRP A 109 -7.07 -17.19 11.47
CA TRP A 109 -7.28 -16.28 12.59
C TRP A 109 -6.22 -15.15 12.63
N VAL A 110 -4.98 -15.43 12.23
CA VAL A 110 -3.92 -14.40 12.11
C VAL A 110 -4.29 -13.43 11.00
N ASN A 111 -4.81 -13.94 9.89
CA ASN A 111 -5.24 -13.12 8.76
C ASN A 111 -6.39 -12.19 9.17
N ALA A 112 -7.41 -12.72 9.85
CA ALA A 112 -8.52 -11.93 10.37
C ALA A 112 -8.03 -10.82 11.31
N PHE A 113 -7.17 -11.16 12.28
CA PHE A 113 -6.59 -10.19 13.20
C PHE A 113 -5.83 -9.09 12.46
N LEU A 114 -4.98 -9.45 11.51
CA LEU A 114 -4.19 -8.49 10.71
C LEU A 114 -5.10 -7.56 9.90
N ILE A 115 -6.15 -8.07 9.26
CA ILE A 115 -7.10 -7.24 8.51
C ILE A 115 -7.79 -6.23 9.42
N ILE A 116 -8.27 -6.66 10.59
CA ILE A 116 -8.91 -5.76 11.58
C ILE A 116 -7.91 -4.70 12.05
N ALA A 117 -6.71 -5.10 12.47
CA ALA A 117 -5.70 -4.20 13.00
C ALA A 117 -5.27 -3.15 11.95
N LEU A 118 -5.02 -3.57 10.71
CA LEU A 118 -4.65 -2.67 9.62
C LEU A 118 -5.80 -1.74 9.22
N ALA A 119 -7.05 -2.21 9.28
CA ALA A 119 -8.22 -1.38 8.99
C ALA A 119 -8.40 -0.29 10.06
N ILE A 120 -8.17 -0.62 11.33
CA ILE A 120 -8.17 0.39 12.42
C ILE A 120 -7.04 1.40 12.20
N LEU A 121 -5.85 0.95 11.79
CA LEU A 121 -4.69 1.82 11.53
C LEU A 121 -4.92 2.83 10.39
N VAL A 122 -5.93 2.65 9.53
CA VAL A 122 -6.33 3.68 8.55
C VAL A 122 -6.83 4.94 9.27
N PHE A 123 -7.51 4.79 10.41
CA PHE A 123 -8.04 5.91 11.18
C PHE A 123 -7.04 6.51 12.17
N VAL A 124 -5.93 5.81 12.44
CA VAL A 124 -4.92 6.30 13.38
C VAL A 124 -3.99 7.26 12.64
N PRO A 125 -3.79 8.51 13.11
CA PRO A 125 -3.03 9.53 12.41
C PRO A 125 -1.50 9.32 12.49
N ILE A 126 -1.02 8.13 12.14
CA ILE A 126 0.41 7.82 12.01
C ILE A 126 0.84 8.28 10.62
N LYS A 127 1.92 9.07 10.55
CA LYS A 127 2.46 9.53 9.28
C LYS A 127 3.43 8.52 8.68
N TYR A 128 3.10 8.05 7.48
CA TYR A 128 3.96 7.16 6.68
C TYR A 128 4.71 7.95 5.61
N VAL A 129 5.96 7.56 5.35
CA VAL A 129 6.86 8.28 4.44
C VAL A 129 6.37 8.15 3.01
N TYR A 130 6.17 9.27 2.32
CA TYR A 130 5.87 9.24 0.89
C TYR A 130 7.15 8.94 0.08
N PRO A 131 7.28 7.76 -0.58
CA PRO A 131 8.54 7.31 -1.19
C PRO A 131 9.14 8.29 -2.19
N SER A 132 8.30 8.94 -2.99
CA SER A 132 8.73 9.82 -4.09
C SER A 132 8.97 11.27 -3.67
N ARG A 133 8.67 11.67 -2.42
CA ARG A 133 8.82 13.05 -1.93
C ARG A 133 9.66 13.20 -0.66
N SER A 134 10.19 12.11 -0.10
CA SER A 134 11.12 12.15 1.04
C SER A 134 12.43 12.90 0.68
N PRO A 135 12.80 14.00 1.38
CA PRO A 135 13.95 14.83 0.99
C PRO A 135 15.32 14.14 1.08
N ARG A 136 15.48 13.15 1.99
CA ARG A 136 16.79 12.59 2.34
C ARG A 136 17.01 11.14 1.90
N PHE A 137 15.95 10.36 1.73
CA PHE A 137 16.04 8.91 1.48
C PHE A 137 15.40 8.44 0.15
N ARG A 138 14.93 9.37 -0.70
CA ARG A 138 14.20 9.07 -1.94
C ARG A 138 14.90 8.07 -2.86
N SER A 139 16.17 8.30 -3.18
CA SER A 139 16.91 7.42 -4.09
C SER A 139 17.04 5.99 -3.53
N GLN A 140 17.35 5.88 -2.24
CA GLN A 140 17.49 4.58 -1.58
C GLN A 140 16.16 3.82 -1.51
N ILE A 141 15.07 4.49 -1.10
CA ILE A 141 13.74 3.85 -1.02
C ILE A 141 13.27 3.40 -2.40
N ASN A 142 13.47 4.21 -3.44
CA ASN A 142 13.06 3.85 -4.80
C ASN A 142 13.86 2.68 -5.37
N VAL A 143 15.19 2.65 -5.18
CA VAL A 143 16.03 1.54 -5.64
C VAL A 143 15.68 0.25 -4.91
N LEU A 144 15.58 0.31 -3.58
CA LEU A 144 15.20 -0.86 -2.78
C LEU A 144 13.76 -1.32 -3.11
N GLY A 145 12.85 -0.38 -3.34
CA GLY A 145 11.47 -0.67 -3.76
C GLY A 145 11.40 -1.32 -5.14
N ALA A 146 12.22 -0.88 -6.10
CA ALA A 146 12.30 -1.51 -7.42
C ALA A 146 12.88 -2.93 -7.35
N LEU A 147 13.94 -3.14 -6.56
CA LEU A 147 14.51 -4.46 -6.30
C LEU A 147 13.50 -5.39 -5.62
N TRP A 148 12.79 -4.86 -4.62
CA TRP A 148 11.72 -5.59 -3.93
C TRP A 148 10.56 -5.92 -4.87
N GLY A 149 10.14 -4.98 -5.73
CA GLY A 149 9.11 -5.20 -6.75
C GLY A 149 9.50 -6.32 -7.72
N GLY A 150 10.75 -6.31 -8.20
CA GLY A 150 11.29 -7.41 -9.01
C GLY A 150 11.28 -8.75 -8.28
N ALA A 151 11.65 -8.77 -7.00
CA ALA A 151 11.59 -9.97 -6.16
C ALA A 151 10.15 -10.48 -5.99
N VAL A 152 9.18 -9.59 -5.76
CA VAL A 152 7.75 -9.95 -5.66
C VAL A 152 7.22 -10.50 -6.98
N LEU A 153 7.55 -9.88 -8.11
CA LEU A 153 7.17 -10.40 -9.44
C LEU A 153 7.75 -11.80 -9.69
N TYR A 154 9.00 -12.02 -9.29
CA TYR A 154 9.63 -13.32 -9.40
C TYR A 154 9.01 -14.36 -8.46
N LEU A 155 8.62 -13.97 -7.24
CA LEU A 155 7.85 -14.83 -6.33
C LEU A 155 6.48 -15.21 -6.91
N ILE A 156 5.80 -14.26 -7.57
CA ILE A 156 4.52 -14.52 -8.26
C ILE A 156 4.73 -15.53 -9.41
N TYR A 157 5.81 -15.38 -10.18
CA TYR A 157 6.15 -16.31 -11.26
C TYR A 157 6.42 -17.75 -10.77
N GLN A 158 6.96 -17.90 -9.57
CA GLN A 158 7.22 -19.22 -8.97
C GLN A 158 6.00 -19.89 -8.33
N LEU A 159 4.82 -19.25 -8.31
CA LEU A 159 3.63 -19.88 -7.76
C LEU A 159 3.28 -21.16 -8.52
N PRO A 160 2.86 -22.24 -7.83
CA PRO A 160 2.45 -22.28 -6.42
C PRO A 160 3.56 -22.56 -5.40
N ASN A 161 4.83 -22.75 -5.82
CA ASN A 161 5.94 -23.16 -4.95
C ASN A 161 7.06 -22.11 -4.91
N PRO A 162 6.84 -20.94 -4.30
CA PRO A 162 7.83 -19.88 -4.25
C PRO A 162 8.99 -20.21 -3.31
N SER A 163 10.18 -19.69 -3.63
CA SER A 163 11.37 -19.77 -2.79
C SER A 163 11.12 -19.13 -1.43
N ARG A 164 11.17 -19.94 -0.37
CA ARG A 164 10.99 -19.47 1.01
C ARG A 164 12.02 -18.44 1.41
N VAL A 165 13.28 -18.63 0.98
CA VAL A 165 14.37 -17.70 1.28
C VAL A 165 14.05 -16.32 0.70
N LEU A 166 13.64 -16.27 -0.57
CA LEU A 166 13.28 -15.02 -1.22
C LEU A 166 12.02 -14.40 -0.61
N LEU A 167 11.03 -15.22 -0.23
CA LEU A 167 9.82 -14.77 0.43
C LEU A 167 10.13 -14.05 1.76
N PHE A 168 10.89 -14.69 2.65
CA PHE A 168 11.28 -14.06 3.92
C PHE A 168 12.23 -12.87 3.71
N ALA A 169 13.17 -12.95 2.77
CA ALA A 169 14.01 -11.81 2.42
C ALA A 169 13.19 -10.62 1.90
N SER A 170 12.13 -10.86 1.14
CA SER A 170 11.27 -9.79 0.62
C SER A 170 10.54 -9.04 1.73
N LEU A 171 10.26 -9.67 2.89
CA LEU A 171 9.63 -9.01 4.05
C LEU A 171 10.55 -7.96 4.70
N LEU A 172 11.86 -8.01 4.46
CA LEU A 172 12.81 -7.03 4.98
C LEU A 172 12.52 -5.63 4.48
N PHE A 173 12.05 -5.48 3.23
CA PHE A 173 11.75 -4.17 2.68
C PHE A 173 10.48 -3.53 3.28
N PRO A 174 9.31 -4.21 3.34
CA PRO A 174 8.15 -3.70 4.08
C PRO A 174 8.45 -3.41 5.55
N ALA A 175 9.25 -4.25 6.22
CA ALA A 175 9.67 -4.02 7.60
C ALA A 175 10.56 -2.77 7.72
N TYR A 176 11.56 -2.63 6.86
CA TYR A 176 12.42 -1.45 6.80
C TYR A 176 11.62 -0.17 6.52
N TYR A 177 10.71 -0.20 5.55
CA TYR A 177 9.86 0.94 5.19
C TYR A 177 8.95 1.37 6.37
N THR A 178 8.35 0.40 7.05
CA THR A 178 7.50 0.64 8.22
C THR A 178 8.32 1.21 9.38
N ALA A 179 9.47 0.60 9.68
CA ALA A 179 10.36 1.06 10.75
C ALA A 179 10.89 2.47 10.49
N LEU A 180 11.32 2.76 9.26
CA LEU A 180 11.77 4.10 8.86
C LEU A 180 10.65 5.14 8.99
N SER A 181 9.43 4.78 8.62
CA SER A 181 8.26 5.66 8.76
C SER A 181 7.96 6.00 10.22
N LEU A 182 7.92 4.98 11.08
CA LEU A 182 7.69 5.18 12.52
C LEU A 182 8.84 5.95 13.19
N TRP A 183 10.08 5.68 12.80
CA TRP A 183 11.26 6.37 13.32
C TRP A 183 11.25 7.86 12.98
N LEU A 184 10.91 8.22 11.74
CA LEU A 184 10.80 9.61 11.31
C LEU A 184 9.67 10.34 12.04
N GLU A 185 8.52 9.70 12.25
CA GLU A 185 7.42 10.31 13.00
C GLU A 185 7.79 10.53 14.47
N TYR A 186 8.46 9.56 15.11
CA TYR A 186 8.95 9.70 16.48
C TYR A 186 9.90 10.90 16.64
N HIS A 187 10.85 11.07 15.71
CA HIS A 187 11.79 12.19 15.75
C HIS A 187 11.09 13.54 15.56
N ARG A 188 10.06 13.61 14.71
CA ARG A 188 9.29 14.85 14.50
C ARG A 188 8.43 15.20 15.72
N ALA A 189 7.75 14.22 16.31
CA ALA A 189 6.96 14.42 17.52
C ALA A 189 7.83 14.96 18.67
N MET A 190 9.04 14.41 18.82
CA MET A 190 10.03 14.86 19.81
C MET A 190 10.57 16.28 19.55
N SER A 191 10.74 16.70 18.29
CA SER A 191 11.15 18.07 17.97
C SER A 191 10.04 19.09 18.16
N SER A 192 8.78 18.70 17.89
CA SER A 192 7.62 19.58 18.07
C SER A 192 7.24 19.79 19.54
N ALA A 193 7.60 18.87 20.43
CA ALA A 193 7.34 18.99 21.87
C ALA A 193 8.37 19.88 22.60
N LYS A 194 9.44 20.31 21.91
CA LYS A 194 10.54 21.12 22.46
C LYS A 194 10.52 22.59 22.01
N GLY A 195 9.59 22.99 21.13
CA GLY A 195 9.40 24.37 20.67
C GLY A 195 8.08 24.93 21.17
#